data_AF-A0A382CRQ6-F1
#
_entry.id   AF-A0A382CRQ6-F1
#
_cell.length_a   1.000
_cell.length_b   1.000
_cell.length_c   1.000
_cell.angle_alpha   90.00
_cell.angle_beta   90.00
_cell.angle_gamma   90.00
#
_symmetry.space_group_name_H-M   'P 1'
#
loop_
_entity.id
_entity.type
_entity.pdbx_description
1 polymer ?
#
loop_
_entity_poly.entity_id
_entity_poly.type
_entity_poly.pdbx_seq_one_letter_code
_entity_poly.pdbx_strand_id
1 'polypeptide(L)'
;MKVVFQLFVSSLLLSQSDFTFINISVEDGLSESTVKVIFEDHRGFMYFGTENGLDFYDGYKFQNYQMHSFDEASILGNKISSIYEDSNNKIWVGTVLGVSKFEPETRSFSRPIELDPNAGLAISNPKTIAEDRNGNIWINLFDNNQLFQFNPTQDTTFCMNCEKKDPLFNVVVTTLYEDKNKTIWFGTDAGLFYYDLNEIIFCGSGKNGHEFLQYPITTIEQGAKDVLWVGTTSGLAQLEIKGRIEEALFYQHNPNENSIVSDFINDLDWNSEKNELWIATKNGLSQYDPKSKIFHNTQVTPYANSIIENDISELIIAEKSDKLWFTTENYPGINCRTVEKDPYFGELDTSFTHFEHDKQDAKSIADNNISTFLEDRAGHVWIGTRENGISFYSFVKPKFYSIKYDAENEWGLKSDKIFSIATLSSGYLWAGTGFGLELLSPDGIRDYDMEKSNLGIRQILDLEIVNDEVLWAATTDGVLRIDLNTDETIRYSSGNEAPEDHRIIDDLVYDVLMARDGSIWLGTRSGLVIIDPESNNINNFASDLVPRIMAEDSKGNIWFGIE
;
A
#
# COMPACT_ATOMS: atom_id res chain seq x y z
N MET A 1 -7.61 30.78 46.56
CA MET A 1 -6.94 30.97 45.25
C MET A 1 -6.94 29.61 44.58
N LYS A 2 -7.89 29.35 43.67
CA LYS A 2 -8.01 28.08 42.94
C LYS A 2 -7.08 28.17 41.74
N VAL A 3 -6.03 27.37 41.70
CA VAL A 3 -5.18 27.20 40.51
C VAL A 3 -5.70 25.95 39.80
N VAL A 4 -6.25 26.18 38.61
CA VAL A 4 -6.70 25.15 37.66
C VAL A 4 -5.46 24.68 36.91
N PHE A 5 -5.13 23.39 37.01
CA PHE A 5 -4.10 22.76 36.19
C PHE A 5 -4.76 22.25 34.90
N GLN A 6 -4.42 22.86 33.77
CA GLN A 6 -4.78 22.36 32.44
C GLN A 6 -3.90 21.15 32.13
N LEU A 7 -4.54 19.99 31.90
CA LEU A 7 -3.95 18.84 31.23
C LEU A 7 -3.82 19.17 29.75
N PHE A 8 -2.58 19.29 29.25
CA PHE A 8 -2.30 19.12 27.82
C PHE A 8 -2.35 17.62 27.54
N VAL A 9 -3.48 17.16 26.97
CA VAL A 9 -3.56 15.87 26.30
C VAL A 9 -2.96 16.06 24.92
N SER A 10 -1.73 15.59 24.70
CA SER A 10 -1.17 15.44 23.36
C SER A 10 -1.90 14.28 22.68
N SER A 11 -2.85 14.63 21.82
CA SER A 11 -3.47 13.76 20.83
C SER A 11 -2.50 13.43 19.69
N LEU A 12 -2.71 12.26 19.08
CA LEU A 12 -2.17 11.75 17.79
C LEU A 12 -0.95 10.83 17.87
N LEU A 13 -1.17 9.64 18.43
CA LEU A 13 -0.84 8.40 17.73
C LEU A 13 -2.17 7.71 17.43
N LEU A 14 -2.83 8.10 16.33
CA LEU A 14 -3.81 7.21 15.71
C LEU A 14 -3.01 6.02 15.20
N SER A 15 -3.43 4.80 15.57
CA SER A 15 -2.85 3.58 15.03
C SER A 15 -2.86 3.68 13.51
N GLN A 16 -1.73 3.34 12.89
CA GLN A 16 -1.70 3.02 11.47
C GLN A 16 -2.75 1.93 11.26
N SER A 17 -3.73 2.21 10.41
CA SER A 17 -4.70 1.23 9.99
C SER A 17 -3.97 0.13 9.21
N ASP A 18 -4.08 -1.11 9.68
CA ASP A 18 -3.49 -2.31 9.05
C ASP A 18 -4.09 -2.51 7.65
N PHE A 19 -3.48 -1.88 6.64
CA PHE A 19 -3.85 -2.04 5.24
C PHE A 19 -2.69 -2.73 4.51
N THR A 20 -2.99 -3.85 3.85
CA THR A 20 -2.06 -4.48 2.91
C THR A 20 -2.48 -4.13 1.48
N PHE A 21 -1.50 -3.85 0.64
CA PHE A 21 -1.70 -3.55 -0.77
C PHE A 21 -1.00 -4.62 -1.62
N ILE A 22 -1.75 -5.25 -2.51
CA ILE A 22 -1.22 -6.23 -3.47
C ILE A 22 -1.26 -5.58 -4.85
N ASN A 23 -0.12 -5.60 -5.55
CA ASN A 23 -0.07 -5.24 -6.96
C ASN A 23 -0.35 -6.50 -7.80
N ILE A 24 -1.38 -6.42 -8.65
CA ILE A 24 -1.77 -7.46 -9.59
C ILE A 24 -1.27 -7.03 -10.97
N SER A 25 -0.54 -7.94 -11.62
CA SER A 25 0.19 -7.68 -12.86
C SER A 25 -0.20 -8.65 -13.98
N VAL A 26 0.51 -8.59 -15.10
CA VAL A 26 0.35 -9.53 -16.22
C VAL A 26 0.65 -10.97 -15.78
N GLU A 27 1.54 -11.19 -14.81
CA GLU A 27 1.85 -12.52 -14.28
C GLU A 27 0.64 -13.16 -13.57
N ASP A 28 -0.28 -12.34 -13.06
CA ASP A 28 -1.48 -12.77 -12.35
C ASP A 28 -2.70 -12.99 -13.28
N GLY A 29 -2.55 -12.68 -14.58
CA GLY A 29 -3.55 -12.91 -15.62
C GLY A 29 -4.14 -11.64 -16.24
N LEU A 30 -3.70 -10.45 -15.82
CA LEU A 30 -4.06 -9.18 -16.46
C LEU A 30 -3.53 -9.15 -17.91
N SER A 31 -4.30 -8.62 -18.85
CA SER A 31 -3.94 -8.63 -20.28
C SER A 31 -2.84 -7.67 -20.65
N GLU A 32 -2.77 -6.54 -19.95
CA GLU A 32 -1.75 -5.53 -20.10
C GLU A 32 -1.59 -4.81 -18.77
N SER A 33 -0.36 -4.41 -18.49
CA SER A 33 0.04 -3.82 -17.23
C SER A 33 -0.52 -2.40 -17.03
N THR A 34 -0.81 -1.67 -18.10
CA THR A 34 -1.41 -0.34 -18.01
C THR A 34 -2.93 -0.44 -17.92
N VAL A 35 -3.46 -0.29 -16.71
CA VAL A 35 -4.90 -0.18 -16.44
C VAL A 35 -5.30 1.30 -16.40
N LYS A 36 -6.36 1.65 -17.12
CA LYS A 36 -6.87 3.02 -17.28
C LYS A 36 -8.26 3.25 -16.68
N VAL A 37 -9.01 2.17 -16.45
CA VAL A 37 -10.36 2.22 -15.90
C VAL A 37 -10.56 1.03 -14.97
N ILE A 38 -11.14 1.26 -13.79
CA ILE A 38 -11.57 0.20 -12.87
C ILE A 38 -13.08 0.31 -12.67
N PHE A 39 -13.81 -0.80 -12.78
CA PHE A 39 -15.26 -0.82 -12.64
C PHE A 39 -15.76 -2.08 -11.95
N GLU A 40 -16.74 -1.95 -11.04
CA GLU A 40 -17.49 -3.07 -10.45
C GLU A 40 -18.92 -3.06 -11.01
N ASP A 41 -19.39 -4.19 -11.55
CA ASP A 41 -20.79 -4.31 -11.99
C ASP A 41 -21.77 -4.55 -10.83
N HIS A 42 -23.07 -4.41 -11.10
CA HIS A 42 -24.14 -4.67 -10.14
C HIS A 42 -24.15 -6.11 -9.57
N ARG A 43 -23.34 -7.05 -10.08
CA ARG A 43 -23.18 -8.43 -9.56
C ARG A 43 -21.95 -8.56 -8.66
N GLY A 44 -21.00 -7.64 -8.73
CA GLY A 44 -19.74 -7.64 -7.97
C GLY A 44 -18.55 -8.16 -8.77
N PHE A 45 -18.68 -8.26 -10.09
CA PHE A 45 -17.57 -8.62 -10.95
C PHE A 45 -16.77 -7.38 -11.31
N MET A 46 -15.46 -7.54 -11.34
CA MET A 46 -14.55 -6.45 -11.66
C MET A 46 -14.23 -6.45 -13.16
N TYR A 47 -14.16 -5.25 -13.71
CA TYR A 47 -13.76 -4.98 -15.08
C TYR A 47 -12.62 -3.97 -15.07
N PHE A 48 -11.56 -4.30 -15.79
CA PHE A 48 -10.37 -3.46 -15.92
C PHE A 48 -10.17 -3.11 -17.39
N GLY A 49 -10.19 -1.81 -17.68
CA GLY A 49 -9.89 -1.29 -19.01
C GLY A 49 -8.39 -1.16 -19.17
N THR A 50 -7.78 -1.91 -20.08
CA THR A 50 -6.33 -1.86 -20.33
C THR A 50 -6.01 -1.25 -21.68
N GLU A 51 -4.72 -1.01 -21.94
CA GLU A 51 -4.24 -0.62 -23.28
C GLU A 51 -4.42 -1.75 -24.32
N ASN A 52 -4.67 -2.99 -23.88
CA ASN A 52 -4.80 -4.16 -24.75
C ASN A 52 -6.04 -5.03 -24.46
N GLY A 53 -7.16 -4.41 -24.14
CA GLY A 53 -8.47 -5.04 -24.07
C GLY A 53 -9.20 -4.79 -22.75
N LEU A 54 -10.36 -5.43 -22.64
CA LEU A 54 -11.15 -5.43 -21.42
C LEU A 54 -10.88 -6.71 -20.64
N ASP A 55 -10.41 -6.57 -19.40
CA ASP A 55 -10.23 -7.69 -18.50
C ASP A 55 -11.42 -7.83 -17.55
N PHE A 56 -12.04 -9.00 -17.55
CA PHE A 56 -13.05 -9.40 -16.60
C PHE A 56 -12.41 -10.25 -15.51
N TYR A 57 -12.69 -9.95 -14.25
CA TYR A 57 -12.21 -10.70 -13.10
C TYR A 57 -13.35 -11.16 -12.21
N ASP A 58 -13.46 -12.48 -12.04
CA ASP A 58 -14.51 -13.13 -11.26
C ASP A 58 -14.18 -13.31 -9.77
N GLY A 59 -13.06 -12.74 -9.31
CA GLY A 59 -12.51 -12.97 -7.98
C GLY A 59 -11.50 -14.12 -7.89
N TYR A 60 -11.38 -14.93 -8.95
CA TYR A 60 -10.44 -16.05 -9.01
C TYR A 60 -9.54 -16.03 -10.25
N LYS A 61 -10.09 -15.64 -11.40
CA LYS A 61 -9.39 -15.65 -12.69
C LYS A 61 -9.74 -14.44 -13.53
N PHE A 62 -8.78 -14.06 -14.36
CA PHE A 62 -8.96 -13.09 -15.42
C PHE A 62 -9.45 -13.77 -16.70
N GLN A 63 -10.36 -13.08 -17.39
CA GLN A 63 -10.75 -13.37 -18.76
C GLN A 63 -10.63 -12.09 -19.58
N ASN A 64 -9.81 -12.13 -20.62
CA ASN A 64 -9.58 -10.99 -21.49
C ASN A 64 -10.50 -11.00 -22.72
N TYR A 65 -10.94 -9.81 -23.12
CA TYR A 65 -11.68 -9.55 -24.35
C TYR A 65 -10.92 -8.55 -25.22
N GLN A 66 -10.58 -8.99 -26.43
CA GLN A 66 -9.84 -8.21 -27.43
C GLN A 66 -10.61 -8.11 -28.74
N MET A 67 -10.27 -7.10 -29.52
CA MET A 67 -10.80 -6.94 -30.87
C MET A 67 -10.26 -8.06 -31.76
N HIS A 68 -11.15 -8.75 -32.45
CA HIS A 68 -10.80 -9.70 -33.49
C HIS A 68 -11.18 -9.13 -34.86
N SER A 69 -10.23 -9.17 -35.80
CA SER A 69 -10.48 -8.68 -37.16
C SER A 69 -11.65 -9.44 -37.77
N PHE A 70 -12.60 -8.71 -38.34
CA PHE A 70 -13.81 -9.25 -38.99
C PHE A 70 -14.82 -9.94 -38.06
N ASP A 71 -14.68 -9.79 -36.74
CA ASP A 71 -15.70 -10.17 -35.77
C ASP A 71 -16.43 -8.91 -35.27
N GLU A 72 -17.71 -8.78 -35.60
CA GLU A 72 -18.55 -7.68 -35.11
C GLU A 72 -19.04 -7.92 -33.67
N ALA A 73 -18.95 -9.15 -33.19
CA ALA A 73 -19.29 -9.53 -31.82
C ALA A 73 -18.11 -9.39 -30.83
N SER A 74 -16.93 -8.99 -31.32
CA SER A 74 -15.79 -8.59 -30.49
C SER A 74 -15.83 -7.10 -30.17
N ILE A 75 -15.14 -6.71 -29.09
CA ILE A 75 -14.93 -5.32 -28.71
C ILE A 75 -14.36 -4.48 -29.88
N LEU A 76 -14.83 -3.25 -30.01
CA LEU A 76 -14.35 -2.27 -30.99
C LEU A 76 -13.12 -1.57 -30.42
N GLY A 77 -11.92 -2.00 -30.79
CA GLY A 77 -10.65 -1.44 -30.31
C GLY A 77 -10.19 -2.05 -28.98
N ASN A 78 -8.87 -2.06 -28.76
CA ASN A 78 -8.27 -2.68 -27.57
C ASN A 78 -7.96 -1.68 -26.46
N LYS A 79 -7.60 -0.44 -26.80
CA LYS A 79 -7.26 0.57 -25.79
C LYS A 79 -8.53 1.14 -25.17
N ILE A 80 -8.86 0.65 -23.97
CA ILE A 80 -10.06 1.02 -23.23
C ILE A 80 -9.84 2.36 -22.52
N SER A 81 -10.83 3.24 -22.59
CA SER A 81 -10.78 4.59 -22.04
C SER A 81 -11.94 4.93 -21.10
N SER A 82 -13.04 4.16 -21.13
CA SER A 82 -14.15 4.29 -20.19
C SER A 82 -14.96 2.99 -20.10
N ILE A 83 -15.56 2.76 -18.94
CA ILE A 83 -16.48 1.63 -18.67
C ILE A 83 -17.65 2.20 -17.86
N TYR A 84 -18.88 1.84 -18.23
CA TYR A 84 -20.08 2.31 -17.54
C TYR A 84 -21.22 1.29 -17.67
N GLU A 85 -21.95 0.99 -16.60
CA GLU A 85 -23.12 0.09 -16.64
C GLU A 85 -24.43 0.88 -16.70
N ASP A 86 -25.27 0.60 -17.71
CA ASP A 86 -26.59 1.21 -17.84
C ASP A 86 -27.64 0.56 -16.92
N SER A 87 -28.80 1.23 -16.78
CA SER A 87 -29.95 0.76 -16.00
C SER A 87 -30.53 -0.60 -16.45
N ASN A 88 -30.12 -1.13 -17.60
CA ASN A 88 -30.48 -2.45 -18.11
C ASN A 88 -29.37 -3.49 -17.90
N ASN A 89 -28.39 -3.19 -17.04
CA ASN A 89 -27.26 -4.03 -16.69
C ASN A 89 -26.38 -4.37 -17.89
N LYS A 90 -26.24 -3.43 -18.84
CA LYS A 90 -25.34 -3.57 -19.99
C LYS A 90 -24.16 -2.65 -19.81
N ILE A 91 -22.99 -3.13 -20.16
CA ILE A 91 -21.75 -2.38 -19.95
C ILE A 91 -21.37 -1.68 -21.25
N TRP A 92 -21.32 -0.36 -21.22
CA TRP A 92 -20.78 0.48 -22.27
C TRP A 92 -19.26 0.57 -22.10
N VAL A 93 -18.53 0.16 -23.13
CA VAL A 93 -17.07 0.10 -23.14
C VAL A 93 -16.56 1.06 -24.19
N GLY A 94 -15.93 2.13 -23.73
CA GLY A 94 -15.31 3.14 -24.54
C GLY A 94 -13.87 2.81 -24.90
N THR A 95 -13.48 3.02 -26.14
CA THR A 95 -12.13 2.77 -26.65
C THR A 95 -11.69 3.88 -27.61
N VAL A 96 -10.41 3.90 -27.95
CA VAL A 96 -9.90 4.82 -28.99
C VAL A 96 -10.61 4.74 -30.34
N LEU A 97 -11.26 3.61 -30.67
CA LEU A 97 -12.00 3.45 -31.92
C LEU A 97 -13.48 3.80 -31.80
N GLY A 98 -14.03 3.90 -30.60
CA GLY A 98 -15.44 4.25 -30.37
C GLY A 98 -16.03 3.54 -29.16
N VAL A 99 -17.33 3.23 -29.21
CA VAL A 99 -18.05 2.64 -28.09
C VAL A 99 -18.61 1.27 -28.47
N SER A 100 -18.37 0.27 -27.62
CA SER A 100 -18.99 -1.05 -27.68
C SER A 100 -19.99 -1.21 -26.54
N LYS A 101 -21.00 -2.03 -26.75
CA LYS A 101 -21.95 -2.47 -25.71
C LYS A 101 -21.71 -3.94 -25.41
N PHE A 102 -21.29 -4.25 -24.20
CA PHE A 102 -21.04 -5.59 -23.68
C PHE A 102 -22.26 -6.10 -22.92
N GLU A 103 -22.69 -7.32 -23.27
CA GLU A 103 -23.73 -8.06 -22.58
C GLU A 103 -23.08 -9.07 -21.63
N PRO A 104 -23.12 -8.84 -20.30
CA PRO A 104 -22.38 -9.70 -19.37
C PRO A 104 -22.91 -11.14 -19.28
N GLU A 105 -24.19 -11.37 -19.57
CA GLU A 105 -24.82 -12.70 -19.50
C GLU A 105 -24.40 -13.60 -20.68
N THR A 106 -24.35 -13.06 -21.89
CA THR A 106 -23.97 -13.80 -23.10
C THR A 106 -22.50 -13.63 -23.48
N ARG A 107 -21.78 -12.70 -22.82
CA ARG A 107 -20.38 -12.35 -23.07
C ARG A 107 -20.13 -11.92 -24.52
N SER A 108 -21.07 -11.17 -25.08
CA SER A 108 -21.02 -10.70 -26.48
C SER A 108 -21.00 -9.19 -26.55
N PHE A 109 -20.31 -8.66 -27.56
CA PHE A 109 -20.31 -7.23 -27.85
C PHE A 109 -21.27 -6.89 -28.99
N SER A 110 -21.78 -5.67 -28.97
CA SER A 110 -22.45 -5.03 -30.10
C SER A 110 -21.96 -3.59 -30.25
N ARG A 111 -22.20 -2.97 -31.41
CA ARG A 111 -21.74 -1.61 -31.74
C ARG A 111 -22.95 -0.75 -32.07
N PRO A 112 -23.73 -0.33 -31.07
CA PRO A 112 -25.02 0.32 -31.31
C PRO A 112 -24.89 1.75 -31.84
N ILE A 113 -23.71 2.36 -31.75
CA ILE A 113 -23.45 3.71 -32.24
C ILE A 113 -22.73 3.60 -33.58
N GLU A 114 -23.48 3.67 -34.67
CA GLU A 114 -22.90 3.74 -36.01
C GLU A 114 -22.37 5.15 -36.28
N LEU A 115 -21.09 5.22 -36.68
CA LEU A 115 -20.47 6.47 -37.13
C LEU A 115 -20.88 6.68 -38.59
N ASP A 116 -21.75 7.66 -38.87
CA ASP A 116 -22.00 8.06 -40.26
C ASP A 116 -20.73 8.73 -40.83
N PRO A 117 -20.02 8.09 -41.77
CA PRO A 117 -18.79 8.64 -42.34
C PRO A 117 -19.03 9.96 -43.09
N ASN A 118 -20.27 10.23 -43.51
CA ASN A 118 -20.66 11.41 -44.26
C ASN A 118 -21.20 12.54 -43.37
N ALA A 119 -21.62 12.23 -42.13
CA ALA A 119 -22.11 13.23 -41.19
C ALA A 119 -20.96 14.04 -40.55
N GLY A 120 -19.71 13.56 -40.65
CA GLY A 120 -18.56 14.17 -39.99
C GLY A 120 -18.59 14.07 -38.45
N LEU A 121 -19.53 13.31 -37.89
CA LEU A 121 -19.56 12.94 -36.48
C LEU A 121 -18.80 11.63 -36.28
N ALA A 122 -17.63 11.70 -35.67
CA ALA A 122 -16.89 10.55 -35.20
C ALA A 122 -16.89 10.54 -33.66
N ILE A 123 -17.54 9.55 -33.06
CA ILE A 123 -17.42 9.23 -31.64
C ILE A 123 -16.24 8.25 -31.52
N SER A 124 -15.08 8.80 -31.18
CA SER A 124 -13.85 8.06 -30.94
C SER A 124 -13.23 8.52 -29.62
N ASN A 125 -12.56 7.61 -28.93
CA ASN A 125 -11.83 7.92 -27.69
C ASN A 125 -12.71 8.60 -26.60
N PRO A 126 -13.83 7.96 -26.19
CA PRO A 126 -14.70 8.48 -25.15
C PRO A 126 -13.99 8.48 -23.80
N LYS A 127 -13.96 9.65 -23.17
CA LYS A 127 -13.37 9.90 -21.86
C LYS A 127 -14.24 9.42 -20.72
N THR A 128 -15.53 9.77 -20.76
CA THR A 128 -16.51 9.36 -19.75
C THR A 128 -17.84 9.04 -20.42
N ILE A 129 -18.58 8.11 -19.83
CA ILE A 129 -19.90 7.67 -20.27
C ILE A 129 -20.84 7.68 -19.06
N ALA A 130 -22.08 8.14 -19.23
CA ALA A 130 -23.11 8.12 -18.17
C ALA A 130 -24.52 7.98 -18.76
N GLU A 131 -25.50 7.53 -17.98
CA GLU A 131 -26.91 7.42 -18.38
C GLU A 131 -27.78 8.42 -17.63
N ASP A 132 -28.61 9.19 -18.35
CA ASP A 132 -29.59 10.06 -17.71
C ASP A 132 -30.89 9.33 -17.32
N ARG A 133 -31.74 10.00 -16.54
CA ARG A 133 -33.07 9.48 -16.12
C ARG A 133 -34.00 9.02 -17.26
N ASN A 134 -33.75 9.43 -18.50
CA ASN A 134 -34.55 9.04 -19.66
C ASN A 134 -33.93 7.85 -20.42
N GLY A 135 -32.79 7.32 -19.95
CA GLY A 135 -32.04 6.25 -20.60
C GLY A 135 -31.19 6.73 -21.77
N ASN A 136 -30.92 8.03 -21.90
CA ASN A 136 -29.96 8.50 -22.90
C ASN A 136 -28.54 8.34 -22.37
N ILE A 137 -27.64 7.95 -23.27
CA ILE A 137 -26.22 7.74 -22.97
C ILE A 137 -25.45 9.00 -23.35
N TRP A 138 -24.82 9.61 -22.37
CA TRP A 138 -23.96 10.78 -22.51
C TRP A 138 -22.51 10.32 -22.69
N ILE A 139 -21.83 10.88 -23.67
CA ILE A 139 -20.47 10.48 -24.05
C ILE A 139 -19.63 11.75 -24.22
N ASN A 140 -18.63 11.92 -23.37
CA ASN A 140 -17.65 13.00 -23.47
C ASN A 140 -16.38 12.48 -24.15
N LEU A 141 -15.80 13.22 -25.11
CA LEU A 141 -14.62 12.79 -25.86
C LEU A 141 -13.32 13.43 -25.37
N PHE A 142 -12.22 12.67 -25.39
CA PHE A 142 -10.88 13.18 -25.08
C PHE A 142 -10.34 14.16 -26.15
N ASP A 143 -10.48 13.82 -27.44
CA ASP A 143 -9.67 14.44 -28.50
C ASP A 143 -10.09 15.88 -28.84
N ASN A 144 -11.38 16.16 -28.75
CA ASN A 144 -11.97 17.42 -29.20
C ASN A 144 -12.95 18.03 -28.19
N ASN A 145 -13.10 17.41 -27.01
CA ASN A 145 -13.98 17.85 -25.94
C ASN A 145 -15.46 17.99 -26.39
N GLN A 146 -15.87 17.24 -27.40
CA GLN A 146 -17.27 17.18 -27.80
C GLN A 146 -18.06 16.28 -26.84
N LEU A 147 -19.27 16.72 -26.52
CA LEU A 147 -20.22 16.01 -25.68
C LEU A 147 -21.38 15.54 -26.55
N PHE A 148 -21.64 14.24 -26.55
CA PHE A 148 -22.73 13.62 -27.28
C PHE A 148 -23.78 13.04 -26.35
N GLN A 149 -25.03 13.08 -26.78
CA GLN A 149 -26.15 12.36 -26.18
C GLN A 149 -26.71 11.39 -27.21
N PHE A 150 -26.64 10.09 -26.93
CA PHE A 150 -27.20 9.01 -27.73
C PHE A 150 -28.51 8.54 -27.10
N ASN A 151 -29.58 8.46 -27.89
CA ASN A 151 -30.86 7.90 -27.48
C ASN A 151 -30.99 6.46 -28.01
N PRO A 152 -30.89 5.42 -27.15
CA PRO A 152 -30.97 4.03 -27.60
C PRO A 152 -32.33 3.61 -28.17
N THR A 153 -33.41 4.33 -27.82
CA THR A 153 -34.77 4.00 -28.29
C THR A 153 -35.08 4.56 -29.66
N GLN A 154 -34.49 5.71 -30.00
CA GLN A 154 -34.68 6.41 -31.27
C GLN A 154 -33.52 6.17 -32.25
N ASP A 155 -32.41 5.62 -31.76
CA ASP A 155 -31.16 5.43 -32.51
C ASP A 155 -30.63 6.74 -33.11
N THR A 156 -30.63 7.78 -32.26
CA THR A 156 -30.22 9.13 -32.65
C THR A 156 -29.14 9.66 -31.73
N THR A 157 -28.14 10.31 -32.31
CA THR A 157 -27.03 10.96 -31.59
C THR A 157 -27.08 12.47 -31.82
N PHE A 158 -27.00 13.25 -30.74
CA PHE A 158 -26.93 14.71 -30.79
C PHE A 158 -25.65 15.21 -30.15
N CYS A 159 -25.01 16.22 -30.74
CA CYS A 159 -23.92 16.94 -30.08
C CYS A 159 -24.49 18.05 -29.20
N MET A 160 -24.09 18.06 -27.93
CA MET A 160 -24.63 18.92 -26.88
C MET A 160 -23.83 20.21 -26.64
N ASN A 161 -22.65 20.33 -27.24
CA ASN A 161 -21.78 21.51 -27.11
C ASN A 161 -21.13 21.96 -28.43
N CYS A 162 -21.72 21.61 -29.57
CA CYS A 162 -21.18 21.93 -30.89
C CYS A 162 -21.62 23.31 -31.42
N GLU A 163 -22.70 23.88 -30.87
CA GLU A 163 -23.22 25.18 -31.31
C GLU A 163 -22.87 26.30 -30.32
N LYS A 164 -22.63 27.51 -30.83
CA LYS A 164 -22.28 28.69 -30.01
C LYS A 164 -23.31 29.07 -28.94
N LYS A 165 -24.54 28.58 -29.07
CA LYS A 165 -25.64 28.84 -28.12
C LYS A 165 -25.61 27.87 -26.94
N ASP A 166 -24.87 26.78 -27.05
CA ASP A 166 -24.87 25.71 -26.07
C ASP A 166 -24.14 26.18 -24.79
N PRO A 167 -24.67 25.88 -23.59
CA PRO A 167 -24.07 26.34 -22.33
C PRO A 167 -22.63 25.89 -22.11
N LEU A 168 -22.25 24.74 -22.68
CA LEU A 168 -20.91 24.16 -22.59
C LEU A 168 -20.05 24.42 -23.83
N PHE A 169 -20.46 25.31 -24.72
CA PHE A 169 -19.64 25.67 -25.88
C PHE A 169 -18.30 26.30 -25.44
N ASN A 170 -17.18 25.74 -25.91
CA ASN A 170 -15.81 26.09 -25.47
C ASN A 170 -15.52 25.87 -23.97
N VAL A 171 -16.32 25.10 -23.25
CA VAL A 171 -16.05 24.68 -21.87
C VAL A 171 -15.53 23.25 -21.89
N VAL A 172 -14.40 23.00 -21.21
CA VAL A 172 -13.80 21.66 -21.18
C VAL A 172 -14.51 20.79 -20.15
N VAL A 173 -15.24 19.77 -20.62
CA VAL A 173 -15.89 18.79 -19.75
C VAL A 173 -14.84 17.77 -19.35
N THR A 174 -14.50 17.77 -18.08
CA THR A 174 -13.45 16.90 -17.53
C THR A 174 -14.01 15.57 -17.09
N THR A 175 -15.22 15.52 -16.54
CA THR A 175 -15.90 14.30 -16.09
C THR A 175 -17.41 14.41 -16.23
N LEU A 176 -18.07 13.26 -16.40
CA LEU A 176 -19.52 13.10 -16.33
C LEU A 176 -19.81 12.22 -15.12
N TYR A 177 -20.75 12.63 -14.28
CA TYR A 177 -21.16 11.86 -13.11
C TYR A 177 -22.68 11.77 -13.02
N GLU A 178 -23.19 10.59 -12.71
CA GLU A 178 -24.61 10.35 -12.50
C GLU A 178 -24.87 10.17 -11.01
N ASP A 179 -25.72 11.00 -10.41
CA ASP A 179 -26.12 10.82 -9.02
C ASP A 179 -27.23 9.78 -8.85
N LYS A 180 -27.50 9.36 -7.60
CA LYS A 180 -28.59 8.43 -7.22
C LYS A 180 -29.99 8.90 -7.63
N ASN A 181 -30.17 10.18 -7.98
CA ASN A 181 -31.42 10.72 -8.50
C ASN A 181 -31.48 10.70 -10.04
N LYS A 182 -30.51 10.07 -10.71
CA LYS A 182 -30.33 10.04 -12.17
C LYS A 182 -30.10 11.43 -12.79
N THR A 183 -29.53 12.36 -12.02
CA THR A 183 -29.08 13.66 -12.51
C THR A 183 -27.68 13.54 -13.07
N ILE A 184 -27.45 14.06 -14.27
CA ILE A 184 -26.11 14.15 -14.84
C ILE A 184 -25.44 15.44 -14.38
N TRP A 185 -24.26 15.30 -13.82
CA TRP A 185 -23.35 16.36 -13.40
C TRP A 185 -22.17 16.43 -14.37
N PHE A 186 -21.77 17.66 -14.69
CA PHE A 186 -20.63 17.94 -15.56
C PHE A 186 -19.57 18.65 -14.74
N GLY A 187 -18.47 17.95 -14.48
CA GLY A 187 -17.24 18.58 -14.03
C GLY A 187 -16.59 19.28 -15.21
N THR A 188 -16.21 20.55 -15.05
CA THR A 188 -15.58 21.32 -16.12
C THR A 188 -14.39 22.14 -15.64
N ASP A 189 -13.61 22.67 -16.58
CA ASP A 189 -12.58 23.68 -16.32
C ASP A 189 -13.14 25.04 -15.86
N ALA A 190 -14.44 25.27 -16.04
CA ALA A 190 -15.17 26.47 -15.63
C ALA A 190 -16.08 26.24 -14.41
N GLY A 191 -16.00 25.08 -13.77
CA GLY A 191 -16.80 24.71 -12.60
C GLY A 191 -17.84 23.63 -12.86
N LEU A 192 -18.86 23.56 -12.00
CA LEU A 192 -19.86 22.48 -12.00
C LEU A 192 -21.13 22.89 -12.73
N PHE A 193 -21.59 22.03 -13.62
CA PHE A 193 -22.91 22.12 -14.25
C PHE A 193 -23.71 20.85 -13.97
N TYR A 194 -25.01 20.89 -14.21
CA TYR A 194 -25.87 19.71 -14.15
C TYR A 194 -26.97 19.78 -15.20
N TYR A 195 -27.53 18.63 -15.57
CA TYR A 195 -28.60 18.51 -16.55
C TYR A 195 -29.95 18.40 -15.85
N ASP A 196 -30.81 19.39 -16.05
CA ASP A 196 -32.18 19.35 -15.55
C ASP A 196 -33.16 19.98 -16.56
N LEU A 197 -34.39 19.46 -16.61
CA LEU A 197 -35.46 19.94 -17.49
C LEU A 197 -35.06 20.14 -18.97
N ASN A 198 -34.17 19.27 -19.48
CA ASN A 198 -33.57 19.33 -20.83
C ASN A 198 -32.61 20.51 -21.08
N GLU A 199 -32.11 21.13 -20.02
CA GLU A 199 -31.13 22.21 -20.08
C GLU A 199 -29.89 21.88 -19.25
N ILE A 200 -28.74 22.40 -19.67
CA ILE A 200 -27.50 22.32 -18.89
C ILE A 200 -27.39 23.61 -18.07
N ILE A 201 -27.35 23.47 -16.75
CA ILE A 201 -27.47 24.56 -15.80
C ILE A 201 -26.16 24.68 -15.03
N PHE A 202 -25.59 25.90 -14.98
CA PHE A 202 -24.44 26.19 -14.14
C PHE A 202 -24.83 26.20 -12.66
N CYS A 203 -24.07 25.51 -11.81
CA CYS A 203 -24.45 25.34 -10.40
C CYS A 203 -24.30 26.63 -9.57
N GLY A 204 -23.59 27.66 -10.08
CA GLY A 204 -23.63 29.03 -9.54
C GLY A 204 -22.95 29.23 -8.18
N SER A 205 -22.91 30.49 -7.72
CA SER A 205 -22.45 30.85 -6.39
C SER A 205 -23.53 30.53 -5.34
N GLY A 206 -23.19 29.70 -4.33
CA GLY A 206 -24.04 29.45 -3.16
C GLY A 206 -24.47 30.72 -2.43
N LYS A 207 -25.38 30.58 -1.46
CA LYS A 207 -26.08 31.70 -0.77
C LYS A 207 -25.19 32.84 -0.25
N ASN A 208 -23.90 32.57 0.00
CA ASN A 208 -22.94 33.56 0.53
C ASN A 208 -22.11 34.29 -0.54
N GLY A 209 -22.38 34.10 -1.83
CA GLY A 209 -21.76 34.88 -2.91
C GLY A 209 -20.27 34.60 -3.18
N HIS A 210 -19.70 33.53 -2.63
CA HIS A 210 -18.40 33.04 -3.13
C HIS A 210 -18.58 32.39 -4.50
N GLU A 211 -17.63 32.58 -5.41
CA GLU A 211 -17.57 31.85 -6.67
C GLU A 211 -17.01 30.45 -6.37
N PHE A 212 -17.89 29.51 -5.99
CA PHE A 212 -17.49 28.30 -5.26
C PHE A 212 -16.69 27.27 -6.07
N LEU A 213 -16.58 27.40 -7.39
CA LEU A 213 -15.96 26.37 -8.25
C LEU A 213 -15.31 26.99 -9.50
N GLN A 214 -14.42 27.97 -9.35
CA GLN A 214 -13.53 28.38 -10.47
C GLN A 214 -12.35 27.44 -10.66
N TYR A 215 -12.15 26.49 -9.75
CA TYR A 215 -11.12 25.48 -9.91
C TYR A 215 -11.60 24.41 -10.90
N PRO A 216 -10.75 24.00 -11.84
CA PRO A 216 -11.04 22.86 -12.70
C PRO A 216 -11.42 21.63 -11.88
N ILE A 217 -12.60 21.08 -12.18
CA ILE A 217 -13.12 19.88 -11.55
C ILE A 217 -12.44 18.67 -12.18
N THR A 218 -12.02 17.70 -11.38
CA THR A 218 -11.37 16.48 -11.87
C THR A 218 -12.29 15.27 -11.75
N THR A 219 -13.05 15.19 -10.66
CA THR A 219 -13.93 14.07 -10.33
C THR A 219 -15.10 14.55 -9.47
N ILE A 220 -16.18 13.77 -9.43
CA ILE A 220 -17.40 14.04 -8.67
C ILE A 220 -17.86 12.71 -8.09
N GLU A 221 -18.25 12.71 -6.81
CA GLU A 221 -18.76 11.51 -6.15
C GLU A 221 -19.91 11.86 -5.18
N GLN A 222 -20.93 11.01 -5.09
CA GLN A 222 -22.06 11.22 -4.20
C GLN A 222 -21.82 10.55 -2.86
N GLY A 223 -21.74 11.38 -1.82
CA GLY A 223 -21.60 10.90 -0.46
C GLY A 223 -22.90 10.37 0.17
N ALA A 224 -23.05 10.65 1.46
CA ALA A 224 -24.30 10.49 2.17
C ALA A 224 -25.43 11.30 1.51
N LYS A 225 -26.68 11.01 1.89
CA LYS A 225 -27.87 11.65 1.30
C LYS A 225 -27.71 13.19 1.25
N ASP A 226 -28.01 13.76 0.08
CA ASP A 226 -27.94 15.20 -0.23
C ASP A 226 -26.54 15.82 -0.14
N VAL A 227 -25.46 15.01 -0.15
CA VAL A 227 -24.07 15.47 -0.18
C VAL A 227 -23.38 15.03 -1.46
N LEU A 228 -22.72 15.97 -2.13
CA LEU A 228 -21.86 15.72 -3.27
C LEU A 228 -20.43 16.15 -2.94
N TRP A 229 -19.48 15.27 -3.19
CA TRP A 229 -18.05 15.53 -3.11
C TRP A 229 -17.53 15.87 -4.49
N VAL A 230 -16.71 16.92 -4.58
CA VAL A 230 -16.16 17.42 -5.84
C VAL A 230 -14.66 17.56 -5.68
N GLY A 231 -13.92 16.74 -6.42
CA GLY A 231 -12.47 16.83 -6.53
C GLY A 231 -12.08 17.95 -7.50
N THR A 232 -11.08 18.73 -7.12
CA THR A 232 -10.57 19.81 -7.97
C THR A 232 -9.04 19.75 -8.05
N THR A 233 -8.45 20.56 -8.92
CA THR A 233 -6.99 20.74 -8.96
C THR A 233 -6.43 21.54 -7.77
N SER A 234 -7.28 21.99 -6.84
CA SER A 234 -6.90 22.91 -5.76
C SER A 234 -7.55 22.59 -4.42
N GLY A 235 -8.01 21.36 -4.24
CA GLY A 235 -8.61 20.85 -3.01
C GLY A 235 -9.87 20.02 -3.25
N LEU A 236 -10.51 19.65 -2.15
CA LEU A 236 -11.75 18.88 -2.13
C LEU A 236 -12.91 19.76 -1.66
N ALA A 237 -14.02 19.77 -2.38
CA ALA A 237 -15.26 20.43 -1.96
C ALA A 237 -16.32 19.42 -1.52
N GLN A 238 -17.03 19.77 -0.44
CA GLN A 238 -18.26 19.09 -0.02
C GLN A 238 -19.44 20.03 -0.22
N LEU A 239 -20.42 19.62 -1.02
CA LEU A 239 -21.59 20.41 -1.38
C LEU A 239 -22.85 19.78 -0.80
N GLU A 240 -23.66 20.56 -0.10
CA GLU A 240 -25.00 20.11 0.33
C GLU A 240 -26.04 20.53 -0.72
N ILE A 241 -26.75 19.54 -1.29
CA ILE A 241 -27.67 19.69 -2.42
C ILE A 241 -29.10 19.40 -1.96
N LYS A 242 -29.84 20.46 -1.61
CA LYS A 242 -31.30 20.40 -1.37
C LYS A 242 -32.05 21.11 -2.49
N GLY A 243 -32.00 20.54 -3.69
CA GLY A 243 -32.52 21.14 -4.93
C GLY A 243 -31.69 22.31 -5.49
N ARG A 244 -30.82 22.92 -4.68
CA ARG A 244 -29.72 23.83 -5.06
C ARG A 244 -28.58 23.67 -4.06
N ILE A 245 -27.38 24.12 -4.41
CA ILE A 245 -26.26 24.21 -3.47
C ILE A 245 -26.64 25.19 -2.36
N GLU A 246 -26.72 24.68 -1.12
CA GLU A 246 -27.00 25.52 0.05
C GLU A 246 -25.72 26.01 0.71
N GLU A 247 -24.76 25.11 0.89
CA GLU A 247 -23.50 25.31 1.59
C GLU A 247 -22.39 24.50 0.90
N ALA A 248 -21.16 25.02 0.97
CA ALA A 248 -19.97 24.35 0.47
C ALA A 248 -18.87 24.44 1.52
N LEU A 249 -18.29 23.29 1.88
CA LEU A 249 -17.07 23.21 2.68
C LEU A 249 -15.90 22.86 1.77
N PHE A 250 -14.74 23.43 2.04
CA PHE A 250 -13.55 23.25 1.22
C PHE A 250 -12.39 22.78 2.08
N TYR A 251 -11.72 21.74 1.63
CA TYR A 251 -10.60 21.10 2.30
C TYR A 251 -9.37 21.28 1.41
N GLN A 252 -8.34 21.90 1.98
CA GLN A 252 -7.04 22.10 1.34
C GLN A 252 -5.95 21.48 2.20
N HIS A 253 -4.86 21.10 1.56
CA HIS A 253 -3.69 20.60 2.21
C HIS A 253 -3.07 21.67 3.11
N ASN A 254 -2.94 21.34 4.39
CA ASN A 254 -2.24 22.12 5.38
C ASN A 254 -1.30 21.20 6.18
N PRO A 255 0.03 21.32 6.01
CA PRO A 255 0.98 20.43 6.67
C PRO A 255 0.99 20.56 8.20
N ASN A 256 0.35 21.59 8.77
CA ASN A 256 0.31 21.82 10.21
C ASN A 256 -0.98 21.34 10.88
N GLU A 257 -1.91 20.77 10.11
CA GLU A 257 -3.24 20.36 10.59
C GLU A 257 -3.61 18.99 10.02
N ASN A 258 -4.68 18.40 10.57
CA ASN A 258 -5.26 17.19 9.98
C ASN A 258 -6.07 17.58 8.73
N SER A 259 -5.45 17.44 7.55
CA SER A 259 -6.03 17.79 6.26
C SER A 259 -5.80 16.69 5.22
N ILE A 260 -6.40 16.85 4.04
CA ILE A 260 -6.06 16.05 2.84
C ILE A 260 -4.54 16.07 2.56
N VAL A 261 -4.04 14.99 1.97
CA VAL A 261 -2.60 14.80 1.68
C VAL A 261 -2.08 15.68 0.54
N SER A 262 -2.95 16.06 -0.40
CA SER A 262 -2.61 16.88 -1.56
C SER A 262 -3.86 17.60 -2.07
N ASP A 263 -3.67 18.79 -2.64
CA ASP A 263 -4.76 19.57 -3.24
C ASP A 263 -5.19 19.07 -4.62
N PHE A 264 -4.33 18.34 -5.33
CA PHE A 264 -4.66 17.84 -6.66
C PHE A 264 -5.37 16.49 -6.52
N ILE A 265 -6.70 16.53 -6.58
CA ILE A 265 -7.56 15.34 -6.47
C ILE A 265 -7.67 14.69 -7.86
N ASN A 266 -7.31 13.42 -7.98
CA ASN A 266 -7.43 12.67 -9.22
C ASN A 266 -8.79 11.97 -9.28
N ASP A 267 -9.19 11.32 -8.18
CA ASP A 267 -10.41 10.53 -8.13
C ASP A 267 -11.01 10.43 -6.71
N LEU A 268 -12.29 10.05 -6.62
CA LEU A 268 -13.05 9.95 -5.38
C LEU A 268 -13.94 8.70 -5.43
N ASP A 269 -14.08 8.03 -4.29
CA ASP A 269 -15.13 7.03 -4.12
C ASP A 269 -15.67 6.99 -2.69
N TRP A 270 -16.96 6.74 -2.55
CA TRP A 270 -17.69 6.79 -1.30
C TRP A 270 -18.13 5.40 -0.85
N ASN A 271 -17.63 4.95 0.30
CA ASN A 271 -18.09 3.71 0.92
C ASN A 271 -19.41 3.97 1.67
N SER A 272 -20.51 3.46 1.13
CA SER A 272 -21.83 3.68 1.74
C SER A 272 -22.05 2.90 3.04
N GLU A 273 -21.38 1.76 3.21
CA GLU A 273 -21.50 0.91 4.40
C GLU A 273 -20.75 1.48 5.61
N LYS A 274 -19.52 1.94 5.38
CA LYS A 274 -18.63 2.51 6.42
C LYS A 274 -18.82 4.01 6.58
N ASN A 275 -19.48 4.66 5.63
CA ASN A 275 -19.71 6.10 5.57
C ASN A 275 -18.37 6.86 5.62
N GLU A 276 -17.48 6.52 4.69
CA GLU A 276 -16.14 7.10 4.53
C GLU A 276 -15.91 7.46 3.06
N LEU A 277 -15.10 8.50 2.83
CA LEU A 277 -14.69 8.92 1.50
C LEU A 277 -13.22 8.56 1.27
N TRP A 278 -12.94 7.89 0.16
CA TRP A 278 -11.58 7.66 -0.32
C TRP A 278 -11.24 8.67 -1.40
N ILE A 279 -10.01 9.19 -1.33
CA ILE A 279 -9.57 10.34 -2.12
C ILE A 279 -8.22 10.00 -2.74
N ALA A 280 -8.22 9.73 -4.05
CA ALA A 280 -6.99 9.59 -4.84
C ALA A 280 -6.42 10.97 -5.12
N THR A 281 -5.13 11.15 -4.85
CA THR A 281 -4.46 12.43 -5.11
C THR A 281 -3.12 12.21 -5.79
N LYS A 282 -2.55 13.29 -6.31
CA LYS A 282 -1.21 13.30 -6.90
C LYS A 282 -0.08 12.91 -5.93
N ASN A 283 -0.26 13.12 -4.63
CA ASN A 283 0.79 12.86 -3.63
C ASN A 283 0.36 11.83 -2.58
N GLY A 284 -0.58 10.95 -2.89
CA GLY A 284 -0.98 9.85 -2.04
C GLY A 284 -2.50 9.68 -1.95
N LEU A 285 -2.93 8.93 -0.96
CA LEU A 285 -4.32 8.55 -0.73
C LEU A 285 -4.79 9.17 0.58
N SER A 286 -5.96 9.80 0.59
CA SER A 286 -6.60 10.26 1.84
C SER A 286 -7.92 9.51 2.06
N GLN A 287 -8.16 9.07 3.29
CA GLN A 287 -9.44 8.54 3.73
C GLN A 287 -10.05 9.53 4.71
N TYR A 288 -11.28 9.97 4.45
CA TYR A 288 -12.00 10.93 5.28
C TYR A 288 -13.16 10.26 6.01
N ASP A 289 -13.18 10.39 7.34
CA ASP A 289 -14.32 10.01 8.17
C ASP A 289 -15.17 11.26 8.49
N PRO A 290 -16.39 11.39 7.94
CA PRO A 290 -17.27 12.52 8.20
C PRO A 290 -17.75 12.65 9.65
N LYS A 291 -17.74 11.56 10.45
CA LYS A 291 -18.17 11.60 11.85
C LYS A 291 -17.14 12.30 12.72
N SER A 292 -15.88 11.87 12.61
CA SER A 292 -14.76 12.47 13.35
C SER A 292 -14.20 13.73 12.68
N LYS A 293 -14.49 13.91 11.38
CA LYS A 293 -13.90 14.92 10.50
C LYS A 293 -12.39 14.80 10.37
N ILE A 294 -11.86 13.57 10.47
CA ILE A 294 -10.43 13.28 10.42
C ILE A 294 -10.06 12.72 9.05
N PHE A 295 -8.92 13.15 8.53
CA PHE A 295 -8.22 12.57 7.38
C PHE A 295 -7.15 11.58 7.84
N HIS A 296 -7.15 10.40 7.25
CA HIS A 296 -6.11 9.39 7.36
C HIS A 296 -5.37 9.32 6.02
N ASN A 297 -4.14 9.80 6.00
CA ASN A 297 -3.36 9.93 4.78
C ASN A 297 -2.34 8.80 4.67
N THR A 298 -2.26 8.19 3.49
CA THR A 298 -1.27 7.18 3.13
C THR A 298 -0.43 7.70 1.97
N GLN A 299 0.89 7.69 2.11
CA GLN A 299 1.85 8.07 1.09
C GLN A 299 2.92 6.98 0.99
N VAL A 300 3.62 6.91 -0.16
CA VAL A 300 4.81 6.08 -0.35
C VAL A 300 5.78 6.34 0.81
N THR A 301 6.09 5.30 1.54
CA THR A 301 7.13 5.30 2.56
C THR A 301 8.20 4.27 2.22
N PRO A 302 9.47 4.53 2.57
CA PRO A 302 10.54 3.54 2.44
C PRO A 302 10.45 2.41 3.49
N TYR A 303 9.35 2.35 4.25
CA TYR A 303 9.05 1.38 5.32
C TYR A 303 7.66 0.77 5.07
N ALA A 304 7.42 -0.45 5.55
CA ALA A 304 6.31 -1.36 5.20
C ALA A 304 4.88 -0.76 5.18
N ASN A 305 3.98 -1.45 4.45
CA ASN A 305 2.56 -1.15 4.18
C ASN A 305 2.30 0.28 3.70
N SER A 306 2.77 0.53 2.49
CA SER A 306 2.56 1.78 1.78
C SER A 306 2.05 1.51 0.37
N ILE A 307 1.38 2.51 -0.20
CA ILE A 307 1.02 2.52 -1.61
C ILE A 307 2.30 2.43 -2.47
N ILE A 308 2.22 1.77 -3.62
CA ILE A 308 3.38 1.53 -4.49
C ILE A 308 3.91 2.81 -5.16
N GLU A 309 3.03 3.80 -5.31
CA GLU A 309 3.31 5.12 -5.85
C GLU A 309 2.39 6.15 -5.21
N ASN A 310 2.82 7.41 -5.15
CA ASN A 310 2.02 8.51 -4.62
C ASN A 310 0.99 9.05 -5.61
N ASP A 311 1.26 9.01 -6.92
CA ASP A 311 0.33 9.55 -7.92
C ASP A 311 -0.74 8.49 -8.23
N ILE A 312 -1.82 8.51 -7.44
CA ILE A 312 -2.95 7.60 -7.58
C ILE A 312 -3.89 8.16 -8.64
N SER A 313 -4.03 7.49 -9.78
CA SER A 313 -4.75 8.01 -10.94
C SER A 313 -6.26 7.75 -10.90
N GLU A 314 -6.69 6.59 -10.40
CA GLU A 314 -8.10 6.18 -10.29
C GLU A 314 -8.27 5.26 -9.08
N LEU A 315 -9.44 5.30 -8.42
CA LEU A 315 -9.77 4.37 -7.35
C LEU A 315 -11.23 3.92 -7.37
N ILE A 316 -11.51 2.75 -6.80
CA ILE A 316 -12.86 2.28 -6.53
C ILE A 316 -12.88 1.39 -5.30
N ILE A 317 -13.95 1.46 -4.54
CA ILE A 317 -14.31 0.61 -3.42
C ILE A 317 -15.32 -0.37 -4.00
N ALA A 318 -14.87 -1.58 -4.26
CA ALA A 318 -15.74 -2.66 -4.69
C ALA A 318 -16.61 -3.09 -3.50
N GLU A 319 -17.77 -2.44 -3.31
CA GLU A 319 -18.60 -2.52 -2.11
C GLU A 319 -18.96 -3.97 -1.77
N LYS A 320 -19.16 -4.84 -2.76
CA LYS A 320 -19.53 -6.24 -2.50
C LYS A 320 -18.40 -7.10 -1.97
N SER A 321 -17.16 -6.73 -2.31
CA SER A 321 -15.96 -7.42 -1.83
C SER A 321 -15.29 -6.69 -0.66
N ASP A 322 -15.71 -5.46 -0.36
CA ASP A 322 -15.09 -4.53 0.59
C ASP A 322 -13.60 -4.30 0.32
N LYS A 323 -13.22 -4.29 -0.97
CA LYS A 323 -11.84 -4.07 -1.42
C LYS A 323 -11.72 -2.70 -2.06
N LEU A 324 -10.64 -1.98 -1.73
CA LEU A 324 -10.27 -0.77 -2.46
C LEU A 324 -9.30 -1.17 -3.57
N TRP A 325 -9.61 -0.80 -4.80
CA TRP A 325 -8.76 -0.97 -5.97
C TRP A 325 -8.30 0.40 -6.43
N PHE A 326 -7.06 0.52 -6.88
CA PHE A 326 -6.55 1.76 -7.46
C PHE A 326 -5.44 1.52 -8.46
N THR A 327 -5.34 2.43 -9.43
CA THR A 327 -4.23 2.50 -10.37
C THR A 327 -3.28 3.63 -10.00
N THR A 328 -2.10 3.60 -10.60
CA THR A 328 -1.04 4.58 -10.39
C THR A 328 -0.60 5.15 -11.73
N GLU A 329 -0.14 6.40 -11.76
CA GLU A 329 0.17 7.06 -13.03
C GLU A 329 1.43 6.48 -13.71
N ASN A 330 2.46 6.14 -12.94
CA ASN A 330 3.75 5.70 -13.49
C ASN A 330 4.06 4.22 -13.21
N TYR A 331 3.49 3.63 -12.17
CA TYR A 331 3.71 2.23 -11.85
C TYR A 331 2.67 1.32 -12.52
N PRO A 332 3.12 0.26 -13.23
CA PRO A 332 2.20 -0.66 -13.89
C PRO A 332 1.41 -1.54 -12.91
N GLY A 333 0.31 -2.10 -13.41
CA GLY A 333 -0.57 -3.04 -12.75
C GLY A 333 -1.78 -2.37 -12.13
N ILE A 334 -2.47 -3.12 -11.28
CA ILE A 334 -3.55 -2.62 -10.44
C ILE A 334 -3.28 -2.98 -9.00
N ASN A 335 -3.46 -2.01 -8.12
CA ASN A 335 -3.25 -2.21 -6.70
C ASN A 335 -4.59 -2.50 -6.04
N CYS A 336 -4.62 -3.51 -5.19
CA CYS A 336 -5.77 -3.86 -4.39
C CYS A 336 -5.39 -3.75 -2.93
N ARG A 337 -6.08 -2.88 -2.19
CA ARG A 337 -6.11 -2.95 -0.74
C ARG A 337 -6.88 -4.19 -0.35
N THR A 338 -6.16 -5.17 0.17
CA THR A 338 -6.77 -6.23 0.92
C THR A 338 -6.96 -5.73 2.34
N VAL A 339 -8.23 -5.52 2.73
CA VAL A 339 -8.56 -5.72 4.14
C VAL A 339 -8.59 -7.23 4.29
N GLU A 340 -7.44 -7.85 4.57
CA GLU A 340 -7.52 -9.15 5.23
C GLU A 340 -8.15 -8.88 6.59
N LYS A 341 -9.49 -8.93 6.65
CA LYS A 341 -10.10 -9.64 7.77
C LYS A 341 -9.58 -11.05 7.58
N ASP A 342 -8.44 -11.33 8.19
CA ASP A 342 -8.00 -12.69 8.36
C ASP A 342 -9.24 -13.43 8.88
N PRO A 343 -9.73 -14.48 8.19
CA PRO A 343 -10.88 -15.25 8.68
C PRO A 343 -10.59 -15.90 10.05
N TYR A 344 -9.37 -15.80 10.56
CA TYR A 344 -8.96 -16.13 11.92
C TYR A 344 -8.85 -14.92 12.88
N PHE A 345 -8.81 -13.68 12.39
CA PHE A 345 -8.80 -12.46 13.23
C PHE A 345 -10.01 -11.57 12.92
N GLY A 346 -11.20 -12.09 13.23
CA GLY A 346 -12.35 -11.24 13.56
C GLY A 346 -12.20 -10.70 14.98
N GLU A 347 -12.40 -9.39 15.18
CA GLU A 347 -12.40 -8.73 16.50
C GLU A 347 -11.18 -9.02 17.38
N LEU A 348 -10.01 -8.37 17.16
CA LEU A 348 -8.86 -8.41 18.09
C LEU A 348 -8.69 -9.82 18.70
N ASP A 349 -8.63 -10.85 17.84
CA ASP A 349 -8.74 -12.22 18.34
C ASP A 349 -7.48 -12.57 19.13
N THR A 350 -7.71 -12.96 20.37
CA THR A 350 -6.73 -13.52 21.30
C THR A 350 -6.25 -14.93 20.88
N SER A 351 -6.35 -15.30 19.60
CA SER A 351 -5.98 -16.60 19.09
C SER A 351 -4.56 -16.57 18.51
N PHE A 352 -3.64 -17.28 19.18
CA PHE A 352 -2.27 -17.44 18.72
C PHE A 352 -2.25 -18.35 17.47
N THR A 353 -1.66 -17.87 16.37
CA THR A 353 -1.38 -18.70 15.19
C THR A 353 -0.15 -19.57 15.44
N HIS A 354 -0.30 -20.89 15.30
CA HIS A 354 0.78 -21.86 15.52
C HIS A 354 1.32 -22.38 14.19
N PHE A 355 2.62 -22.18 13.94
CA PHE A 355 3.33 -22.75 12.79
C PHE A 355 4.15 -23.97 13.26
N GLU A 356 4.01 -25.09 12.56
CA GLU A 356 4.72 -26.34 12.85
C GLU A 356 5.46 -26.84 11.60
N HIS A 357 6.65 -27.40 11.82
CA HIS A 357 7.48 -28.02 10.81
C HIS A 357 6.83 -29.30 10.29
N ASP A 358 6.59 -29.34 8.98
CA ASP A 358 6.12 -30.52 8.27
C ASP A 358 7.21 -31.02 7.32
N LYS A 359 7.71 -32.24 7.59
CA LYS A 359 8.74 -32.90 6.77
C LYS A 359 8.29 -33.15 5.32
N GLN A 360 6.99 -33.15 5.04
CA GLN A 360 6.43 -33.36 3.71
C GLN A 360 6.11 -32.05 2.98
N ASP A 361 5.90 -30.94 3.70
CA ASP A 361 5.73 -29.61 3.10
C ASP A 361 7.04 -28.82 3.16
N ALA A 362 7.74 -28.77 2.03
CA ALA A 362 8.96 -27.98 1.86
C ALA A 362 8.75 -26.47 2.07
N LYS A 363 7.51 -26.02 2.20
CA LYS A 363 7.13 -24.63 2.47
C LYS A 363 6.59 -24.40 3.89
N SER A 364 6.71 -25.39 4.78
CA SER A 364 6.51 -25.22 6.23
C SER A 364 7.74 -24.57 6.87
N ILE A 365 7.62 -24.13 8.14
CA ILE A 365 8.76 -23.63 8.90
C ILE A 365 9.87 -24.70 8.95
N ALA A 366 11.13 -24.28 8.91
CA ALA A 366 12.26 -25.18 8.76
C ALA A 366 12.40 -26.14 9.95
N ASP A 367 12.10 -25.68 11.17
CA ASP A 367 12.07 -26.48 12.38
C ASP A 367 11.13 -25.85 13.42
N ASN A 368 10.68 -26.65 14.37
CA ASN A 368 9.90 -26.20 15.52
C ASN A 368 10.76 -25.54 16.60
N ASN A 369 12.07 -25.78 16.59
CA ASN A 369 12.99 -25.24 17.58
C ASN A 369 13.57 -23.90 17.09
N ILE A 370 12.78 -22.84 17.29
CA ILE A 370 13.14 -21.47 16.91
C ILE A 370 14.14 -20.90 17.93
N SER A 371 15.25 -20.36 17.43
CA SER A 371 16.28 -19.72 18.26
C SER A 371 16.22 -18.20 18.23
N THR A 372 15.87 -17.62 17.08
CA THR A 372 15.86 -16.18 16.85
C THR A 372 14.88 -15.86 15.73
N PHE A 373 14.38 -14.63 15.71
CA PHE A 373 13.69 -14.08 14.57
C PHE A 373 14.00 -12.60 14.43
N LEU A 374 14.05 -12.14 13.19
CA LEU A 374 14.31 -10.75 12.85
C LEU A 374 13.38 -10.34 11.71
N GLU A 375 12.72 -9.21 11.88
CA GLU A 375 12.00 -8.55 10.79
C GLU A 375 12.99 -7.66 10.02
N ASP A 376 13.12 -7.87 8.72
CA ASP A 376 13.93 -6.99 7.88
C ASP A 376 13.17 -5.71 7.50
N ARG A 377 13.86 -4.75 6.88
CA ARG A 377 13.25 -3.46 6.49
C ARG A 377 12.18 -3.58 5.40
N ALA A 378 12.18 -4.67 4.63
CA ALA A 378 11.14 -4.99 3.66
C ALA A 378 9.93 -5.68 4.31
N GLY A 379 9.98 -5.86 5.64
CA GLY A 379 8.94 -6.47 6.44
C GLY A 379 9.05 -7.99 6.48
N HIS A 380 10.00 -8.66 5.81
CA HIS A 380 10.08 -10.13 5.88
C HIS A 380 10.56 -10.62 7.23
N VAL A 381 10.11 -11.80 7.66
CA VAL A 381 10.62 -12.42 8.90
C VAL A 381 11.65 -13.49 8.55
N TRP A 382 12.86 -13.29 9.06
CA TRP A 382 13.94 -14.27 9.07
C TRP A 382 13.93 -15.00 10.40
N ILE A 383 13.82 -16.32 10.36
CA ILE A 383 13.67 -17.18 11.53
C ILE A 383 14.85 -18.13 11.58
N GLY A 384 15.73 -17.95 12.55
CA GLY A 384 16.80 -18.89 12.83
C GLY A 384 16.25 -20.11 13.57
N THR A 385 16.69 -21.29 13.17
CA THR A 385 16.32 -22.54 13.84
C THR A 385 17.55 -23.26 14.41
N ARG A 386 17.33 -24.12 15.41
CA ARG A 386 18.41 -24.85 16.08
C ARG A 386 18.97 -26.01 15.27
N GLU A 387 18.20 -26.57 14.33
CA GLU A 387 18.61 -27.80 13.62
C GLU A 387 18.30 -27.84 12.11
N ASN A 388 17.59 -26.87 11.49
CA ASN A 388 17.30 -26.90 10.04
C ASN A 388 17.56 -25.56 9.31
N GLY A 389 18.50 -24.76 9.81
CA GLY A 389 18.92 -23.52 9.16
C GLY A 389 17.93 -22.37 9.37
N ILE A 390 17.64 -21.63 8.30
CA ILE A 390 16.86 -20.39 8.35
C ILE A 390 15.55 -20.55 7.60
N SER A 391 14.45 -20.17 8.23
CA SER A 391 13.16 -19.95 7.57
C SER A 391 13.01 -18.48 7.19
N PHE A 392 12.63 -18.24 5.95
CA PHE A 392 12.27 -16.94 5.42
C PHE A 392 10.76 -16.91 5.19
N TYR A 393 10.08 -15.97 5.83
CA TYR A 393 8.66 -15.71 5.65
C TYR A 393 8.48 -14.38 4.92
N SER A 394 7.90 -14.44 3.72
CA SER A 394 7.55 -13.26 2.94
C SER A 394 6.08 -12.92 3.09
N PHE A 395 5.76 -11.64 3.24
CA PHE A 395 4.38 -11.17 3.33
C PHE A 395 3.69 -11.14 1.95
N VAL A 396 4.45 -11.30 0.86
CA VAL A 396 3.95 -11.35 -0.52
C VAL A 396 3.58 -12.78 -0.92
N LYS A 397 4.02 -13.81 -0.16
CA LYS A 397 3.75 -15.22 -0.46
C LYS A 397 3.37 -15.97 0.82
N PRO A 398 2.21 -16.63 0.89
CA PRO A 398 1.65 -17.15 2.15
C PRO A 398 2.36 -18.40 2.73
N LYS A 399 3.65 -18.64 2.45
CA LYS A 399 4.39 -19.81 2.96
C LYS A 399 5.89 -19.56 3.17
N PHE A 400 6.51 -20.37 4.02
CA PHE A 400 7.94 -20.29 4.35
C PHE A 400 8.83 -20.81 3.20
N TYR A 401 10.03 -20.25 3.12
CA TYR A 401 11.15 -20.77 2.34
C TYR A 401 12.27 -21.13 3.30
N SER A 402 12.90 -22.29 3.12
CA SER A 402 14.01 -22.71 3.99
C SER A 402 15.35 -22.58 3.28
N ILE A 403 16.29 -21.88 3.90
CA ILE A 403 17.72 -21.93 3.58
C ILE A 403 18.33 -23.01 4.48
N LYS A 404 18.80 -24.09 3.86
CA LYS A 404 19.34 -25.26 4.56
C LYS A 404 20.86 -25.32 4.44
N TYR A 405 21.47 -26.08 5.34
CA TYR A 405 22.87 -26.45 5.25
C TYR A 405 23.20 -27.08 3.89
N ASP A 406 24.24 -26.56 3.25
CA ASP A 406 24.75 -27.07 1.97
C ASP A 406 26.28 -26.93 1.94
N ALA A 407 26.96 -28.01 2.33
CA ALA A 407 28.42 -28.07 2.39
C ALA A 407 29.10 -27.99 1.01
N GLU A 408 28.43 -28.49 -0.02
CA GLU A 408 28.96 -28.64 -1.38
C GLU A 408 28.83 -27.33 -2.16
N ASN A 409 27.85 -26.49 -1.82
CA ASN A 409 27.66 -25.19 -2.42
C ASN A 409 28.54 -24.14 -1.73
N GLU A 410 29.48 -23.55 -2.47
CA GLU A 410 30.32 -22.43 -2.01
C GLU A 410 29.48 -21.24 -1.49
N TRP A 411 28.23 -21.11 -1.94
CA TRP A 411 27.30 -20.03 -1.58
C TRP A 411 26.18 -20.48 -0.64
N GLY A 412 26.30 -21.68 -0.09
CA GLY A 412 25.34 -22.33 0.80
C GLY A 412 25.72 -22.17 2.27
N LEU A 413 24.71 -22.25 3.14
CA LEU A 413 24.85 -22.15 4.58
C LEU A 413 25.76 -23.28 5.13
N LYS A 414 26.75 -22.95 5.96
CA LYS A 414 27.76 -23.89 6.49
C LYS A 414 27.38 -24.51 7.83
N SER A 415 26.30 -24.05 8.45
CA SER A 415 25.71 -24.72 9.61
C SER A 415 24.19 -24.69 9.56
N ASP A 416 23.56 -25.80 9.96
CA ASP A 416 22.11 -25.89 10.18
C ASP A 416 21.67 -25.28 11.53
N LYS A 417 22.62 -24.86 12.38
CA LYS A 417 22.35 -24.28 13.70
C LYS A 417 22.49 -22.78 13.65
N ILE A 418 21.39 -22.08 13.83
CA ILE A 418 21.35 -20.62 13.90
C ILE A 418 21.08 -20.22 15.33
N PHE A 419 21.83 -19.25 15.84
CA PHE A 419 21.69 -18.77 17.21
C PHE A 419 21.15 -17.34 17.26
N SER A 420 21.66 -16.46 16.41
CA SER A 420 21.18 -15.08 16.30
C SER A 420 21.32 -14.57 14.86
N ILE A 421 20.52 -13.57 14.50
CA ILE A 421 20.54 -12.91 13.20
C ILE A 421 20.46 -11.40 13.47
N ALA A 422 21.33 -10.63 12.82
CA ALA A 422 21.32 -9.17 12.86
C ALA A 422 21.33 -8.57 11.45
N THR A 423 20.66 -7.44 11.26
CA THR A 423 20.59 -6.75 9.95
C THR A 423 21.52 -5.54 9.90
N LEU A 424 22.20 -5.38 8.76
CA LEU A 424 22.89 -4.15 8.39
C LEU A 424 21.90 -3.17 7.74
N SER A 425 22.25 -1.88 7.72
CA SER A 425 21.42 -0.85 7.07
C SER A 425 21.35 -1.00 5.56
N SER A 426 22.34 -1.68 4.96
CA SER A 426 22.37 -2.09 3.55
C SER A 426 21.36 -3.19 3.20
N GLY A 427 20.78 -3.88 4.18
CA GLY A 427 19.87 -5.02 3.99
C GLY A 427 20.57 -6.38 3.94
N TYR A 428 21.89 -6.45 4.18
CA TYR A 428 22.59 -7.72 4.39
C TYR A 428 22.39 -8.19 5.83
N LEU A 429 22.45 -9.51 6.06
CA LEU A 429 22.26 -10.09 7.39
C LEU A 429 23.50 -10.83 7.85
N TRP A 430 23.87 -10.65 9.11
CA TRP A 430 24.82 -11.51 9.80
C TRP A 430 24.06 -12.59 10.55
N ALA A 431 24.49 -13.84 10.39
CA ALA A 431 24.01 -14.96 11.20
C ALA A 431 25.14 -15.49 12.09
N GLY A 432 24.85 -15.61 13.38
CA GLY A 432 25.66 -16.36 14.32
C GLY A 432 25.24 -17.82 14.25
N THR A 433 26.14 -18.69 13.78
CA THR A 433 25.83 -20.09 13.48
C THR A 433 26.72 -21.05 14.27
N GLY A 434 26.44 -22.36 14.18
CA GLY A 434 27.31 -23.41 14.70
C GLY A 434 28.72 -23.45 14.08
N PHE A 435 28.95 -22.69 13.00
CA PHE A 435 30.23 -22.57 12.31
C PHE A 435 30.95 -21.24 12.61
N GLY A 436 30.28 -20.26 13.21
CA GLY A 436 30.84 -18.94 13.49
C GLY A 436 29.93 -17.82 12.99
N LEU A 437 30.49 -16.86 12.25
CA LEU A 437 29.73 -15.77 11.61
C LEU A 437 29.60 -16.04 10.11
N GLU A 438 28.38 -15.96 9.60
CA GLU A 438 28.07 -16.10 8.17
C GLU A 438 27.31 -14.86 7.67
N LEU A 439 27.68 -14.34 6.49
CA LEU A 439 27.04 -13.17 5.89
C LEU A 439 26.04 -13.60 4.82
N LEU A 440 24.77 -13.27 5.00
CA LEU A 440 23.71 -13.50 4.02
C LEU A 440 23.55 -12.25 3.16
N SER A 441 23.70 -12.44 1.84
CA SER A 441 23.55 -11.37 0.85
C SER A 441 22.57 -11.79 -0.25
N PRO A 442 22.02 -10.83 -1.03
CA PRO A 442 21.14 -11.12 -2.17
C PRO A 442 21.77 -12.00 -3.26
N ASP A 443 23.10 -11.96 -3.38
CA ASP A 443 23.86 -12.74 -4.38
C ASP A 443 24.16 -14.18 -3.91
N GLY A 444 23.82 -14.52 -2.66
CA GLY A 444 24.14 -15.79 -2.00
C GLY A 444 24.71 -15.61 -0.60
N ILE A 445 24.90 -16.73 0.13
CA ILE A 445 25.52 -16.73 1.46
C ILE A 445 27.03 -16.75 1.26
N ARG A 446 27.74 -15.79 1.84
CA ARG A 446 29.19 -15.71 1.76
C ARG A 446 29.81 -16.19 3.07
N ASP A 447 30.73 -17.13 2.94
CA ASP A 447 31.63 -17.51 4.03
C ASP A 447 32.46 -16.29 4.42
N TYR A 448 32.42 -15.91 5.69
CA TYR A 448 33.43 -15.02 6.25
C TYR A 448 34.70 -15.84 6.47
N ASP A 449 35.66 -15.64 5.56
CA ASP A 449 36.95 -16.36 5.39
C ASP A 449 37.35 -17.23 6.60
N MET A 450 37.34 -18.55 6.38
CA MET A 450 37.49 -19.61 7.39
C MET A 450 38.79 -19.52 8.21
N GLU A 451 39.84 -18.90 7.66
CA GLU A 451 41.11 -18.71 8.36
C GLU A 451 41.08 -17.54 9.36
N LYS A 452 40.13 -16.60 9.22
CA LYS A 452 39.92 -15.43 10.09
C LYS A 452 38.82 -15.63 11.13
N SER A 453 37.91 -16.59 10.90
CA SER A 453 36.85 -17.02 11.82
C SER A 453 37.34 -17.92 12.95
N ASN A 454 38.65 -18.21 13.04
CA ASN A 454 39.27 -18.82 14.22
C ASN A 454 39.46 -17.79 15.34
N LEU A 455 38.39 -17.07 15.67
CA LEU A 455 38.28 -16.19 16.84
C LEU A 455 38.43 -16.98 18.16
N GLY A 456 38.51 -18.32 18.11
CA GLY A 456 38.62 -19.20 19.28
C GLY A 456 37.31 -19.33 20.05
N ILE A 457 36.17 -19.03 19.41
CA ILE A 457 34.85 -19.01 20.03
C ILE A 457 34.18 -20.36 19.86
N ARG A 458 33.58 -20.90 20.92
CA ARG A 458 32.76 -22.11 20.80
C ARG A 458 31.37 -21.87 20.22
N GLN A 459 30.66 -20.84 20.69
CA GLN A 459 29.30 -20.52 20.26
C GLN A 459 29.06 -19.02 20.34
N ILE A 460 28.40 -18.48 19.32
CA ILE A 460 27.82 -17.14 19.31
C ILE A 460 26.38 -17.28 19.79
N LEU A 461 25.99 -16.53 20.80
CA LEU A 461 24.66 -16.59 21.42
C LEU A 461 23.78 -15.45 20.94
N ASP A 462 24.38 -14.27 20.73
CA ASP A 462 23.65 -13.10 20.26
C ASP A 462 24.55 -12.14 19.45
N LEU A 463 23.94 -11.33 18.58
CA LEU A 463 24.59 -10.38 17.68
C LEU A 463 23.87 -9.04 17.74
N GLU A 464 24.65 -7.97 17.92
CA GLU A 464 24.13 -6.61 17.92
C GLU A 464 24.95 -5.72 17.00
N ILE A 465 24.28 -5.07 16.05
CA ILE A 465 24.90 -4.11 15.12
C ILE A 465 24.80 -2.72 15.73
N VAL A 466 25.95 -2.15 16.09
CA VAL A 466 26.02 -0.79 16.65
C VAL A 466 25.86 0.26 15.55
N ASN A 467 26.54 0.01 14.45
CA ASN A 467 26.42 0.71 13.19
C ASN A 467 26.91 -0.26 12.10
N ASP A 468 26.73 0.09 10.83
CA ASP A 468 27.17 -0.75 9.70
C ASP A 468 28.69 -1.02 9.65
N GLU A 469 29.45 -0.51 10.62
CA GLU A 469 30.90 -0.65 10.74
C GLU A 469 31.30 -1.53 11.95
N VAL A 470 30.44 -1.71 12.96
CA VAL A 470 30.80 -2.37 14.22
C VAL A 470 29.72 -3.38 14.63
N LEU A 471 30.14 -4.63 14.74
CA LEU A 471 29.34 -5.75 15.24
C LEU A 471 29.83 -6.16 16.63
N TRP A 472 28.89 -6.32 17.55
CA TRP A 472 29.13 -6.99 18.82
C TRP A 472 28.57 -8.40 18.79
N ALA A 473 29.34 -9.36 19.30
CA ALA A 473 28.94 -10.75 19.37
C ALA A 473 29.07 -11.27 20.80
N ALA A 474 27.94 -11.65 21.40
CA ALA A 474 27.88 -12.35 22.67
C ALA A 474 28.27 -13.82 22.47
N THR A 475 29.14 -14.35 23.34
CA THR A 475 29.68 -15.70 23.17
C THR A 475 29.78 -16.46 24.49
N THR A 476 30.14 -17.74 24.42
CA THR A 476 30.46 -18.56 25.60
C THR A 476 31.84 -18.30 26.20
N ASP A 477 32.69 -17.54 25.52
CA ASP A 477 34.09 -17.29 25.87
C ASP A 477 34.40 -15.77 25.93
N GLY A 478 33.40 -14.97 26.30
CA GLY A 478 33.45 -13.51 26.41
C GLY A 478 32.51 -12.80 25.43
N VAL A 479 32.70 -11.49 25.25
CA VAL A 479 32.05 -10.72 24.17
C VAL A 479 33.11 -10.19 23.20
N LEU A 480 32.77 -10.15 21.92
CA LEU A 480 33.63 -9.62 20.87
C LEU A 480 33.06 -8.32 20.31
N ARG A 481 33.96 -7.37 20.04
CA ARG A 481 33.70 -6.20 19.20
C ARG A 481 34.50 -6.36 17.93
N ILE A 482 33.82 -6.38 16.79
CA ILE A 482 34.39 -6.63 15.46
C ILE A 482 34.15 -5.40 14.59
N ASP A 483 35.22 -4.85 14.04
CA ASP A 483 35.15 -3.82 13.01
C ASP A 483 34.96 -4.49 11.64
N LEU A 484 33.80 -4.28 11.02
CA LEU A 484 33.37 -4.94 9.79
C LEU A 484 34.13 -4.44 8.53
N ASN A 485 34.83 -3.30 8.63
CA ASN A 485 35.60 -2.75 7.52
C ASN A 485 37.05 -3.25 7.52
N THR A 486 37.64 -3.41 8.70
CA THR A 486 39.06 -3.72 8.90
C THR A 486 39.32 -5.15 9.39
N ASP A 487 38.27 -5.87 9.79
CA ASP A 487 38.32 -7.17 10.47
C ASP A 487 39.01 -7.13 11.85
N GLU A 488 39.28 -5.95 12.41
CA GLU A 488 39.90 -5.84 13.74
C GLU A 488 38.94 -6.33 14.82
N THR A 489 39.39 -7.26 15.66
CA THR A 489 38.56 -7.86 16.72
C THR A 489 39.16 -7.63 18.11
N ILE A 490 38.33 -7.14 19.02
CA ILE A 490 38.65 -6.94 20.43
C ILE A 490 37.81 -7.92 21.27
N ARG A 491 38.45 -8.64 22.19
CA ARG A 491 37.78 -9.57 23.12
C ARG A 491 37.76 -9.02 24.53
N TYR A 492 36.57 -9.04 25.12
CA TYR A 492 36.33 -8.76 26.53
C TYR A 492 36.08 -10.08 27.26
N SER A 493 36.85 -10.37 28.30
CA SER A 493 36.77 -11.64 29.04
C SER A 493 37.15 -11.48 30.51
N SER A 494 36.75 -12.44 31.34
CA SER A 494 37.02 -12.51 32.78
C SER A 494 38.42 -13.00 33.12
N GLY A 495 39.13 -13.58 32.15
CA GLY A 495 40.47 -14.13 32.32
C GLY A 495 41.51 -13.08 32.75
N ASN A 496 42.49 -13.50 33.56
CA ASN A 496 43.59 -12.64 34.00
C ASN A 496 44.51 -12.17 32.87
N GLU A 497 44.42 -12.79 31.69
CA GLU A 497 45.16 -12.41 30.49
C GLU A 497 44.52 -11.21 29.76
N ALA A 498 43.24 -10.91 30.04
CA ALA A 498 42.58 -9.73 29.50
C ALA A 498 43.10 -8.44 30.17
N PRO A 499 43.33 -7.37 29.38
CA PRO A 499 43.58 -6.03 29.90
C PRO A 499 42.53 -5.60 30.93
N GLU A 500 42.90 -4.77 31.92
CA GLU A 500 41.97 -4.34 32.97
C GLU A 500 40.74 -3.60 32.42
N ASP A 501 40.93 -2.82 31.36
CA ASP A 501 39.88 -2.10 30.61
C ASP A 501 39.09 -2.98 29.63
N HIS A 502 39.36 -4.29 29.62
CA HIS A 502 38.62 -5.30 28.84
C HIS A 502 38.05 -6.42 29.72
N ARG A 503 38.13 -6.27 31.05
CA ARG A 503 37.77 -7.32 32.00
C ARG A 503 36.30 -7.26 32.41
N ILE A 504 35.57 -8.32 32.05
CA ILE A 504 34.16 -8.51 32.42
C ILE A 504 34.03 -9.54 33.54
N ILE A 505 32.87 -9.58 34.20
CA ILE A 505 32.64 -10.46 35.36
C ILE A 505 32.54 -11.96 35.03
N ASP A 506 32.11 -12.32 33.83
CA ASP A 506 31.92 -13.71 33.40
C ASP A 506 32.07 -13.80 31.87
N ASP A 507 32.58 -14.93 31.39
CA ASP A 507 32.78 -15.18 29.96
C ASP A 507 31.48 -15.62 29.26
N LEU A 508 30.50 -16.14 30.00
CA LEU A 508 29.24 -16.58 29.41
C LEU A 508 28.27 -15.40 29.26
N VAL A 509 28.24 -14.83 28.06
CA VAL A 509 27.40 -13.67 27.69
C VAL A 509 26.21 -14.15 26.86
N TYR A 510 25.00 -13.91 27.34
CA TYR A 510 23.77 -14.39 26.72
C TYR A 510 23.18 -13.44 25.70
N ASP A 511 23.31 -12.14 25.94
CA ASP A 511 22.61 -11.10 25.20
C ASP A 511 23.43 -9.80 25.23
N VAL A 512 23.43 -9.07 24.11
CA VAL A 512 24.11 -7.79 23.97
C VAL A 512 23.13 -6.74 23.43
N LEU A 513 23.05 -5.59 24.12
CA LEU A 513 22.14 -4.52 23.75
C LEU A 513 22.93 -3.20 23.63
N MET A 514 22.78 -2.51 22.51
CA MET A 514 23.19 -1.12 22.39
C MET A 514 22.06 -0.21 22.88
N ALA A 515 22.27 0.48 24.00
CA ALA A 515 21.33 1.46 24.49
C ALA A 515 21.42 2.78 23.69
N ARG A 516 20.33 3.55 23.68
CA ARG A 516 20.25 4.85 22.97
C ARG A 516 21.26 5.88 23.44
N ASP A 517 21.77 5.75 24.65
CA ASP A 517 22.83 6.62 25.18
C ASP A 517 24.23 6.24 24.66
N GLY A 518 24.33 5.19 23.84
CA GLY A 518 25.55 4.69 23.24
C GLY A 518 26.27 3.64 24.09
N SER A 519 25.79 3.31 25.28
CA SER A 519 26.39 2.27 26.13
C SER A 519 26.02 0.86 25.65
N ILE A 520 26.95 -0.08 25.82
CA ILE A 520 26.75 -1.49 25.49
C ILE A 520 26.47 -2.27 26.77
N TRP A 521 25.29 -2.88 26.83
CA TRP A 521 24.83 -3.68 27.96
C TRP A 521 25.01 -5.16 27.64
N LEU A 522 25.55 -5.91 28.60
CA LEU A 522 25.80 -7.35 28.48
C LEU A 522 25.09 -8.10 29.59
N GLY A 523 24.24 -9.05 29.21
CA GLY A 523 23.64 -10.02 30.12
C GLY A 523 24.58 -11.20 30.29
N THR A 524 25.13 -11.40 31.49
CA THR A 524 26.08 -12.50 31.77
C THR A 524 25.51 -13.47 32.81
N ARG A 525 26.13 -14.66 32.93
CA ARG A 525 25.78 -15.61 33.99
C ARG A 525 25.92 -15.02 35.40
N SER A 526 26.84 -14.08 35.61
CA SER A 526 27.14 -13.53 36.94
C SER A 526 26.56 -12.13 37.17
N GLY A 527 25.63 -11.69 36.32
CA GLY A 527 24.96 -10.40 36.41
C GLY A 527 25.12 -9.57 35.14
N LEU A 528 25.22 -8.25 35.30
CA LEU A 528 25.20 -7.29 34.20
C LEU A 528 26.56 -6.61 34.03
N VAL A 529 26.95 -6.34 32.79
CA VAL A 529 28.09 -5.47 32.48
C VAL A 529 27.62 -4.33 31.59
N ILE A 530 28.09 -3.11 31.87
CA ILE A 530 27.87 -1.94 31.03
C ILE A 530 29.23 -1.42 30.57
N ILE A 531 29.40 -1.33 29.25
CA ILE A 531 30.61 -0.83 28.60
C ILE A 531 30.28 0.51 27.95
N ASP A 532 31.06 1.53 28.27
CA ASP A 532 31.10 2.78 27.49
C ASP A 532 32.12 2.61 26.35
N PRO A 533 31.69 2.52 25.08
CA PRO A 533 32.58 2.26 23.97
C PRO A 533 33.49 3.44 23.62
N GLU A 534 33.19 4.67 24.05
CA GLU A 534 34.07 5.83 23.80
C GLU A 534 35.25 5.87 24.77
N SER A 535 34.99 5.53 26.05
CA SER A 535 36.00 5.60 27.11
C SER A 535 36.61 4.24 27.46
N ASN A 536 36.09 3.13 26.94
CA ASN A 536 36.36 1.75 27.35
C ASN A 536 36.18 1.51 28.86
N ASN A 537 35.38 2.33 29.53
CA ASN A 537 35.06 2.09 30.94
C ASN A 537 34.07 0.94 31.06
N ILE A 538 34.42 -0.05 31.89
CA ILE A 538 33.59 -1.23 32.15
C ILE A 538 33.05 -1.16 33.58
N ASN A 539 31.73 -1.16 33.71
CA ASN A 539 31.03 -1.23 34.97
C ASN A 539 30.40 -2.62 35.14
N ASN A 540 30.88 -3.32 36.15
CA ASN A 540 30.56 -4.71 36.45
C ASN A 540 29.56 -4.76 37.61
N PHE A 541 28.35 -5.28 37.38
CA PHE A 541 27.27 -5.39 38.37
C PHE A 541 26.99 -6.87 38.67
N ALA A 542 27.66 -7.38 39.69
CA ALA A 542 27.46 -8.77 40.14
C ALA A 542 26.06 -8.98 40.73
N SER A 543 25.39 -10.05 40.31
CA SER A 543 24.05 -10.41 40.75
C SER A 543 23.82 -11.91 40.63
N ASP A 544 22.97 -12.47 41.49
CA ASP A 544 22.47 -13.85 41.36
C ASP A 544 21.36 -13.97 40.30
N LEU A 545 20.77 -12.83 39.87
CA LEU A 545 19.81 -12.80 38.77
C LEU A 545 20.56 -12.87 37.45
N VAL A 546 20.16 -13.81 36.58
CA VAL A 546 20.81 -14.04 35.30
C VAL A 546 19.99 -13.43 34.17
N PRO A 547 20.41 -12.30 33.58
CA PRO A 547 19.72 -11.71 32.43
C PRO A 547 19.92 -12.60 31.20
N ARG A 548 18.81 -13.01 30.59
CA ARG A 548 18.75 -13.86 29.38
C ARG A 548 18.48 -13.04 28.13
N ILE A 549 17.74 -11.94 28.28
CA ILE A 549 17.38 -11.02 27.20
C ILE A 549 17.18 -9.62 27.77
N MET A 550 17.51 -8.61 26.99
CA MET A 550 17.40 -7.21 27.34
C MET A 550 16.70 -6.45 26.21
N ALA A 551 15.92 -5.45 26.58
CA ALA A 551 15.28 -4.57 25.62
C ALA A 551 15.13 -3.16 26.19
N GLU A 552 15.33 -2.15 25.35
CA GLU A 552 15.08 -0.75 25.71
C GLU A 552 13.72 -0.28 25.19
N ASP A 553 12.90 0.32 26.06
CA ASP A 553 11.61 0.89 25.66
C ASP A 553 11.74 2.30 25.04
N SER A 554 10.63 2.81 24.51
CA SER A 554 10.60 4.11 23.84
C SER A 554 10.93 5.30 24.75
N LYS A 555 10.87 5.14 26.07
CA LYS A 555 11.20 6.14 27.09
C LYS A 555 12.63 6.03 27.61
N GLY A 556 13.39 5.04 27.13
CA GLY A 556 14.77 4.78 27.53
C GLY A 556 14.89 3.96 28.81
N ASN A 557 13.86 3.20 29.22
CA ASN A 557 14.02 2.23 30.30
C ASN A 557 14.50 0.90 29.72
N ILE A 558 15.46 0.28 30.40
CA ILE A 558 15.96 -1.05 30.05
C ILE A 558 15.23 -2.12 30.87
N TRP A 559 14.70 -3.10 30.16
CA TRP A 559 13.97 -4.24 30.69
C TRP A 559 14.83 -5.50 30.59
N PHE A 560 14.82 -6.31 31.64
CA PHE A 560 15.59 -7.56 31.72
C PHE A 560 14.63 -8.74 31.83
N GLY A 561 14.72 -9.69 30.91
CA GLY A 561 14.18 -11.04 31.10
C GLY A 561 15.20 -11.88 31.85
N ILE A 562 14.82 -12.40 33.02
CA ILE A 562 15.68 -13.20 33.89
C ILE A 562 15.23 -14.66 33.91
N GLU A 563 16.16 -15.58 34.23
CA GLU A 563 15.89 -17.02 34.38
C GLU A 563 14.83 -17.37 35.43
#